data_AF-A0AAD6XJQ4-F1
#
_entry.id   AF-A0AAD6XJQ4-F1
#
_cell.length_a   1.000
_cell.length_b   1.000
_cell.length_c   1.000
_cell.angle_alpha   90.00
_cell.angle_beta   90.00
_cell.angle_gamma   90.00
#
_symmetry.space_group_name_H-M   'P 1'
#
loop_
_entity.id
_entity.type
_entity.pdbx_description
1 polymer ?
#
loop_
_entity_poly.entity_id
_entity_poly.type
_entity_poly.pdbx_seq_one_letter_code
_entity_poly.pdbx_strand_id
1 'polypeptide(L)'
;MAIVVPSDSGHTHPPPPNNKCTHAVAERYRECVRKIGLGATVAKVENAQSTKDLLDGKTPSIFHPGLISRDTKTRLVQQVKAELNELSQATTTTRQQVAPYLADQEALSDEKRFLHSSLSRDGKRIIFGAHHKLLCSIHDLRTLDCDTTFKPVAGEMQIFEINGWLVAINESVTVMRVWMELHDRKAYKSVWEEIQRLVLKLTRKPLKFKGLHKGGKILGLNSDMEAAPLLGFADAFVDTVDLEEELLSFVLRVCYSHYNRGVPELAAEIRRRLFDLKYAKTLEEFEVFKAWIVTAFDPAGVLKRWWDHKLMHRWLLRGIIQCLSNIPLEQWNTMEATTNLGEAQHAWNNAQTGISMGVIESFKKYEELDIRRAEEIELRKLTAVPRNTRNSDKAKRSHAADSTVTALQAELLDVKEELTAARNEAKTAPSEDSTHRVRELEAAAVELKGKLKLAKAEAKSNSLGRVRAPEAGVSAPVSNTVIGSAPGSARKRAPSGAARVESSSSNKHRRRIEDPLAGWEMLDPDTGETLTGHEWVKRNPDEFAQRYKKDHKRYLQYLAQSDDL
;
A
#
# COMPACT_ATOMS: atom_id res chain seq x y z
N MET A 1 37.71 22.71 -41.03
CA MET A 1 37.64 21.32 -41.54
C MET A 1 38.16 20.42 -40.43
N ALA A 2 37.31 19.61 -39.80
CA ALA A 2 37.71 18.75 -38.68
C ALA A 2 37.65 17.29 -39.14
N ILE A 3 38.75 16.55 -39.01
CA ILE A 3 38.83 15.15 -39.41
C ILE A 3 38.21 14.30 -38.29
N VAL A 4 37.04 13.74 -38.56
CA VAL A 4 36.45 12.69 -37.71
C VAL A 4 37.06 11.36 -38.14
N VAL A 5 37.90 10.78 -37.28
CA VAL A 5 38.38 9.40 -37.45
C VAL A 5 37.26 8.47 -37.02
N PRO A 6 36.77 7.55 -37.88
CA PRO A 6 35.76 6.58 -37.47
C PRO A 6 36.34 5.63 -36.42
N SER A 7 35.74 5.57 -35.23
CA SER A 7 35.86 4.41 -34.36
C SER A 7 34.80 3.38 -34.76
N ASP A 8 35.10 2.09 -34.66
CA ASP A 8 34.25 0.97 -35.12
C ASP A 8 32.96 0.74 -34.28
N SER A 9 32.44 1.78 -33.63
CA SER A 9 31.14 1.77 -32.95
C SER A 9 30.26 2.87 -33.52
N GLY A 10 29.13 2.48 -34.13
CA GLY A 10 28.20 3.36 -34.87
C GLY A 10 27.38 4.34 -34.02
N HIS A 11 28.03 5.12 -33.16
CA HIS A 11 27.41 6.16 -32.34
C HIS A 11 28.15 7.49 -32.50
N THR A 12 27.50 8.46 -33.14
CA THR A 12 28.01 9.81 -33.43
C THR A 12 27.89 10.79 -32.24
N HIS A 13 27.56 10.28 -31.06
CA HIS A 13 27.45 11.06 -29.82
C HIS A 13 28.19 10.33 -28.69
N PRO A 14 28.80 11.06 -27.73
CA PRO A 14 29.33 10.42 -26.53
C PRO A 14 28.20 9.69 -25.79
N PRO A 15 28.43 8.47 -25.27
CA PRO A 15 27.41 7.74 -24.54
C PRO A 15 26.95 8.55 -23.32
N PRO A 16 25.65 8.51 -22.96
CA PRO A 16 25.15 9.25 -21.80
C PRO A 16 25.91 8.82 -20.53
N PRO A 17 26.19 9.76 -19.61
CA PRO A 17 26.96 9.46 -18.40
C PRO A 17 26.28 8.34 -17.61
N ASN A 18 27.09 7.38 -17.14
CA ASN A 18 26.58 6.14 -16.55
C ASN A 18 25.75 6.41 -15.29
N ASN A 19 24.42 6.39 -15.44
CA ASN A 19 23.47 6.66 -14.38
C ASN A 19 23.15 5.43 -13.52
N LYS A 20 23.77 4.27 -13.79
CA LYS A 20 23.58 3.07 -12.97
C LYS A 20 24.35 3.22 -11.66
N CYS A 21 23.71 2.90 -10.54
CA CYS A 21 24.38 2.83 -9.25
C CYS A 21 25.38 1.67 -9.26
N THR A 22 26.67 1.96 -9.14
CA THR A 22 27.73 0.95 -9.07
C THR A 22 27.73 0.26 -7.71
N HIS A 23 28.40 -0.89 -7.59
CA HIS A 23 28.47 -1.63 -6.33
C HIS A 23 29.10 -0.82 -5.19
N ALA A 24 30.21 -0.12 -5.46
CA ALA A 24 30.90 0.71 -4.47
C ALA A 24 30.03 1.89 -3.98
N VAL A 25 29.29 2.54 -4.90
CA VAL A 25 28.35 3.61 -4.55
C VAL A 25 27.16 3.05 -3.75
N ALA A 26 26.68 1.86 -4.09
CA ALA A 26 25.63 1.18 -3.36
C ALA A 26 26.08 0.86 -1.91
N GLU A 27 27.26 0.27 -1.70
CA GLU A 27 27.77 -0.01 -0.35
C GLU A 27 27.99 1.26 0.47
N ARG A 28 28.59 2.31 -0.08
CA ARG A 28 28.78 3.56 0.68
C ARG A 28 27.46 4.21 1.09
N TYR A 29 26.41 4.04 0.27
CA TYR A 29 25.05 4.41 0.68
C TYR A 29 24.46 3.45 1.73
N ARG A 30 24.72 2.13 1.64
CA ARG A 30 24.33 1.15 2.66
C ARG A 30 24.99 1.44 4.02
N GLU A 31 26.26 1.87 4.06
CA GLU A 31 26.94 2.33 5.28
C GLU A 31 26.23 3.54 5.92
N CYS A 32 25.79 4.50 5.10
CA CYS A 32 24.97 5.63 5.56
C CYS A 32 23.66 5.16 6.20
N VAL A 33 23.02 4.13 5.63
CA VAL A 33 21.83 3.49 6.22
C VAL A 33 22.20 2.76 7.53
N ARG A 34 23.28 1.97 7.56
CA ARG A 34 23.75 1.24 8.75
C ARG A 34 24.05 2.18 9.93
N LYS A 35 24.62 3.37 9.68
CA LYS A 35 24.83 4.43 10.70
C LYS A 35 23.55 4.99 11.33
N ILE A 36 22.41 4.90 10.64
CA ILE A 36 21.09 5.31 11.16
C ILE A 36 20.33 4.11 11.75
N GLY A 37 20.70 2.89 11.34
CA GLY A 37 20.11 1.65 11.80
C GLY A 37 18.70 1.41 11.28
N LEU A 38 17.93 0.59 11.99
CA LEU A 38 16.57 0.21 11.60
C LEU A 38 15.65 1.42 11.38
N GLY A 39 15.88 2.53 12.11
CA GLY A 39 15.18 3.80 11.96
C GLY A 39 15.25 4.49 10.60
N ALA A 40 16.05 3.98 9.66
CA ALA A 40 16.34 4.62 8.38
C ALA A 40 15.14 4.67 7.43
N THR A 41 14.92 5.87 6.87
CA THR A 41 14.09 6.12 5.69
C THR A 41 14.93 6.92 4.69
N VAL A 42 14.58 6.93 3.40
CA VAL A 42 15.33 7.72 2.40
C VAL A 42 15.47 9.19 2.81
N ALA A 43 14.40 9.79 3.34
CA ALA A 43 14.42 11.17 3.82
C ALA A 43 15.32 11.37 5.07
N LYS A 44 15.37 10.40 6.00
CA LYS A 44 16.30 10.48 7.14
C LYS A 44 17.75 10.32 6.69
N VAL A 45 18.03 9.40 5.77
CA VAL A 45 19.38 9.17 5.22
C VAL A 45 19.88 10.41 4.49
N GLU A 46 19.06 11.01 3.62
CA GLU A 46 19.45 12.22 2.88
C GLU A 46 19.74 13.45 3.76
N ASN A 47 19.10 13.55 4.93
CA ASN A 47 19.21 14.71 5.81
C ASN A 47 20.11 14.48 7.04
N ALA A 48 20.51 13.24 7.34
CA ALA A 48 21.35 12.93 8.50
C ALA A 48 22.76 13.49 8.34
N GLN A 49 23.30 14.10 9.41
CA GLN A 49 24.67 14.61 9.42
C GLN A 49 25.68 13.48 9.14
N SER A 50 25.48 12.30 9.76
CA SER A 50 26.30 11.10 9.52
C SER A 50 26.39 10.66 8.06
N THR A 51 25.39 10.99 7.23
CA THR A 51 25.43 10.71 5.78
C THR A 51 26.23 11.75 5.02
N LYS A 52 26.19 13.03 5.42
CA LYS A 52 27.11 14.06 4.89
C LYS A 52 28.55 13.71 5.26
N ASP A 53 28.79 13.28 6.49
CA ASP A 53 30.14 12.94 6.98
C ASP A 53 30.75 11.76 6.19
N LEU A 54 29.96 10.73 5.86
CA LEU A 54 30.38 9.58 5.06
C LEU A 54 30.53 9.86 3.56
N LEU A 55 29.87 10.91 3.04
CA LEU A 55 29.86 11.29 1.63
C LEU A 55 30.64 12.59 1.35
N ASP A 56 31.64 12.88 2.18
CA ASP A 56 32.58 13.99 2.00
C ASP A 56 31.85 15.36 1.91
N GLY A 57 30.87 15.57 2.78
CA GLY A 57 30.02 16.76 2.87
C GLY A 57 28.86 16.82 1.86
N LYS A 58 28.78 15.87 0.92
CA LYS A 58 27.81 15.88 -0.19
C LYS A 58 26.51 15.17 0.18
N THR A 59 25.40 15.59 -0.45
CA THR A 59 24.16 14.81 -0.41
C THR A 59 24.27 13.58 -1.32
N PRO A 60 23.52 12.49 -1.09
CA PRO A 60 23.62 11.27 -1.90
C PRO A 60 23.49 11.48 -3.42
N SER A 61 22.61 12.39 -3.85
CA SER A 61 22.39 12.69 -5.27
C SER A 61 23.48 13.58 -5.90
N ILE A 62 24.23 14.35 -5.10
CA ILE A 62 25.44 15.07 -5.54
C ILE A 62 26.65 14.12 -5.53
N PHE A 63 26.71 13.17 -4.59
CA PHE A 63 27.76 12.17 -4.50
C PHE A 63 27.80 11.25 -5.73
N HIS A 64 26.64 10.76 -6.21
CA HIS A 64 26.59 9.96 -7.44
C HIS A 64 25.24 10.02 -8.17
N PRO A 65 25.19 10.17 -9.52
CA PRO A 65 23.93 10.22 -10.28
C PRO A 65 23.01 9.02 -10.09
N GLY A 66 23.56 7.82 -9.87
CA GLY A 66 22.79 6.60 -9.59
C GLY A 66 21.97 6.64 -8.29
N LEU A 67 22.25 7.60 -7.40
CA LEU A 67 21.49 7.87 -6.17
C LEU A 67 20.52 9.06 -6.33
N ILE A 68 20.27 9.55 -7.55
CA ILE A 68 19.13 10.45 -7.83
C ILE A 68 17.81 9.68 -7.71
N SER A 69 17.78 8.42 -8.17
CA SER A 69 16.59 7.56 -8.12
C SER A 69 16.18 7.23 -6.67
N ARG A 70 14.95 7.64 -6.31
CA ARG A 70 14.33 7.29 -5.02
C ARG A 70 14.10 5.78 -4.91
N ASP A 71 13.84 5.09 -6.01
CA ASP A 71 13.56 3.65 -6.00
C ASP A 71 14.84 2.86 -5.70
N THR A 72 15.99 3.29 -6.27
CA THR A 72 17.32 2.75 -5.92
C THR A 72 17.60 2.95 -4.43
N LYS A 73 17.43 4.17 -3.92
CA LYS A 73 17.64 4.49 -2.50
C LYS A 73 16.71 3.72 -1.57
N THR A 74 15.44 3.56 -1.93
CA THR A 74 14.44 2.81 -1.16
C THR A 74 14.80 1.32 -1.11
N ARG A 75 15.19 0.73 -2.25
CA ARG A 75 15.67 -0.66 -2.31
C ARG A 75 16.91 -0.88 -1.45
N LEU A 76 17.89 0.04 -1.49
CA LEU A 76 19.10 -0.08 -0.66
C LEU A 76 18.80 0.07 0.84
N VAL A 77 17.90 0.98 1.22
CA VAL A 77 17.41 1.08 2.61
C VAL A 77 16.72 -0.21 3.05
N GLN A 78 15.84 -0.77 2.22
CA GLN A 78 15.14 -2.02 2.52
C GLN A 78 16.09 -3.22 2.65
N GLN A 79 17.11 -3.33 1.80
CA GLN A 79 18.13 -4.38 1.91
C GLN A 79 18.87 -4.32 3.25
N VAL A 80 19.40 -3.15 3.63
CA VAL A 80 20.10 -2.99 4.91
C VAL A 80 19.17 -3.18 6.10
N LYS A 81 17.90 -2.74 6.01
CA LYS A 81 16.92 -3.00 7.06
C LYS A 81 16.60 -4.49 7.19
N ALA A 82 16.55 -5.24 6.09
CA ALA A 82 16.42 -6.70 6.12
C ALA A 82 17.64 -7.35 6.79
N GLU A 83 18.86 -7.02 6.36
CA GLU A 83 20.12 -7.49 6.97
C GLU A 83 20.16 -7.25 8.48
N LEU A 84 19.84 -6.03 8.92
CA LEU A 84 19.83 -5.64 10.34
C LEU A 84 18.70 -6.31 11.13
N ASN A 85 17.52 -6.51 10.52
CA ASN A 85 16.42 -7.23 11.15
C ASN A 85 16.76 -8.72 11.31
N GLU A 86 17.29 -9.37 10.27
CA GLU A 86 17.74 -10.77 10.29
C GLU A 86 18.80 -11.00 11.36
N LEU A 87 19.82 -10.13 11.43
CA LEU A 87 20.83 -10.15 12.50
C LEU A 87 20.19 -10.03 13.90
N SER A 88 19.21 -9.14 14.08
CA SER A 88 18.52 -8.97 15.37
C SER A 88 17.62 -10.15 15.76
N GLN A 89 17.02 -10.82 14.77
CA GLN A 89 16.12 -11.98 14.96
C GLN A 89 16.92 -13.26 15.21
N ALA A 90 18.07 -13.42 14.55
CA ALA A 90 18.98 -14.55 14.73
C ALA A 90 19.60 -14.59 16.14
N THR A 91 19.82 -13.43 16.78
CA THR A 91 20.38 -13.36 18.14
C THR A 91 19.34 -13.39 19.25
N THR A 92 18.07 -13.04 18.98
CA THR A 92 17.05 -12.88 20.01
C THR A 92 15.65 -13.01 19.42
N THR A 93 14.86 -13.95 19.93
CA THR A 93 13.46 -14.11 19.50
C THR A 93 12.64 -12.84 19.82
N THR A 94 11.64 -12.50 19.00
CA THR A 94 10.63 -11.47 19.31
C THR A 94 10.13 -11.65 20.75
N ARG A 95 9.89 -12.92 21.12
CA ARG A 95 10.08 -13.52 22.47
C ARG A 95 10.64 -12.58 23.54
N GLN A 96 11.97 -12.60 23.58
CA GLN A 96 12.86 -11.98 24.55
C GLN A 96 13.05 -10.47 24.31
N GLN A 97 12.90 -9.97 23.08
CA GLN A 97 13.02 -8.53 22.78
C GLN A 97 11.89 -7.70 23.42
N VAL A 98 10.66 -8.22 23.41
CA VAL A 98 9.45 -7.49 23.85
C VAL A 98 9.30 -7.47 25.38
N ALA A 99 9.69 -8.54 26.08
CA ALA A 99 9.41 -8.67 27.51
C ALA A 99 10.03 -7.56 28.39
N PRO A 100 11.29 -7.13 28.21
CA PRO A 100 11.84 -6.00 28.96
C PRO A 100 11.08 -4.70 28.70
N TYR A 101 10.72 -4.42 27.44
CA TYR A 101 10.00 -3.20 27.08
C TYR A 101 8.58 -3.16 27.65
N LEU A 102 7.91 -4.33 27.79
CA LEU A 102 6.64 -4.42 28.51
C LEU A 102 6.82 -4.19 30.01
N ALA A 103 7.88 -4.73 30.64
CA ALA A 103 8.16 -4.48 32.05
C ALA A 103 8.46 -3.00 32.34
N ASP A 104 9.23 -2.33 31.47
CA ASP A 104 9.48 -0.88 31.53
C ASP A 104 8.17 -0.08 31.46
N GLN A 105 7.26 -0.48 30.56
CA GLN A 105 5.93 0.14 30.40
C GLN A 105 5.01 -0.17 31.58
N GLU A 106 5.12 -1.36 32.20
CA GLU A 106 4.38 -1.74 33.40
C GLU A 106 4.78 -0.95 34.65
N ALA A 107 6.01 -0.44 34.72
CA ALA A 107 6.45 0.49 35.76
C ALA A 107 5.87 1.91 35.59
N LEU A 108 5.35 2.27 34.41
CA LEU A 108 4.72 3.58 34.16
C LEU A 108 3.26 3.60 34.62
N SER A 109 2.83 4.75 35.15
CA SER A 109 1.41 5.05 35.38
C SER A 109 0.59 4.96 34.09
N ASP A 110 -0.65 4.50 34.17
CA ASP A 110 -1.59 4.33 33.03
C ASP A 110 -1.70 5.53 32.07
N GLU A 111 -1.47 6.75 32.53
CA GLU A 111 -1.49 7.98 31.70
C GLU A 111 -0.23 8.18 30.84
N LYS A 112 0.92 7.68 31.32
CA LYS A 112 2.25 7.78 30.67
C LYS A 112 2.62 6.53 29.89
N ARG A 113 1.91 5.43 30.14
CA ARG A 113 2.09 4.13 29.50
C ARG A 113 1.50 4.16 28.09
N PHE A 114 2.28 3.67 27.12
CA PHE A 114 1.83 3.45 25.75
C PHE A 114 1.37 2.00 25.53
N LEU A 115 2.13 1.01 26.00
CA LEU A 115 1.75 -0.42 25.89
C LEU A 115 1.04 -0.89 27.16
N HIS A 116 -0.23 -1.27 27.04
CA HIS A 116 -1.10 -1.52 28.22
C HIS A 116 -1.30 -2.99 28.55
N SER A 117 -1.05 -3.90 27.61
CA SER A 117 -1.27 -5.33 27.78
C SER A 117 -0.55 -6.16 26.72
N SER A 118 -0.31 -7.43 27.04
CA SER A 118 0.03 -8.44 26.05
C SER A 118 -0.66 -9.77 26.38
N LEU A 119 -1.18 -10.42 25.35
CA LEU A 119 -1.73 -11.78 25.41
C LEU A 119 -0.78 -12.72 24.66
N SER A 120 -0.67 -13.95 25.15
CA SER A 120 0.13 -15.02 24.54
C SER A 120 -0.77 -16.22 24.28
N ARG A 121 -0.75 -16.73 23.05
CA ARG A 121 -1.56 -17.86 22.61
C ARG A 121 -0.75 -18.69 21.62
N ASP A 122 -0.64 -19.99 21.87
CA ASP A 122 0.02 -20.95 20.97
C ASP A 122 1.46 -20.50 20.59
N GLY A 123 2.17 -19.89 21.54
CA GLY A 123 3.51 -19.31 21.38
C GLY A 123 3.58 -17.94 20.69
N LYS A 124 2.51 -17.52 20.01
CA LYS A 124 2.34 -16.23 19.34
C LYS A 124 1.76 -15.16 20.27
N ARG A 125 1.94 -13.88 19.94
CA ARG A 125 1.49 -12.75 20.79
C ARG A 125 0.57 -11.75 20.10
N ILE A 126 -0.15 -11.05 20.97
CA ILE A 126 -1.05 -9.92 20.69
C ILE A 126 -0.70 -8.84 21.73
N ILE A 127 -0.32 -7.63 21.30
CA ILE A 127 0.22 -6.57 22.15
C ILE A 127 -0.56 -5.28 21.90
N PHE A 128 -1.03 -4.63 22.95
CA PHE A 128 -1.99 -3.52 22.87
C PHE A 128 -1.31 -2.20 23.23
N GLY A 129 -1.26 -1.26 22.28
CA GLY A 129 -0.72 0.08 22.48
C GLY A 129 -1.73 1.18 22.19
N ALA A 130 -1.83 2.15 23.10
CA ALA A 130 -2.68 3.32 22.95
C ALA A 130 -2.14 4.48 23.81
N HIS A 131 -2.04 5.67 23.24
CA HIS A 131 -1.81 6.87 24.05
C HIS A 131 -3.11 7.28 24.76
N HIS A 132 -3.07 7.44 26.10
CA HIS A 132 -4.25 7.63 26.95
C HIS A 132 -5.24 8.69 26.43
N LYS A 133 -4.76 9.89 26.04
CA LYS A 133 -5.64 10.96 25.52
C LYS A 133 -6.33 10.63 24.19
N LEU A 134 -5.67 9.85 23.34
CA LEU A 134 -6.27 9.40 22.07
C LEU A 134 -7.33 8.35 22.35
N LEU A 135 -7.05 7.39 23.24
CA LEU A 135 -8.02 6.37 23.65
C LEU A 135 -9.26 7.00 24.30
N CYS A 136 -9.10 8.01 25.16
CA CYS A 136 -10.24 8.74 25.73
C CYS A 136 -11.16 9.37 24.68
N SER A 137 -10.63 9.70 23.49
CA SER A 137 -11.42 10.26 22.38
C SER A 137 -12.30 9.22 21.66
N ILE A 138 -12.16 7.91 21.96
CA ILE A 138 -12.99 6.84 21.37
C ILE A 138 -14.49 7.04 21.60
N HIS A 139 -14.86 7.67 22.73
CA HIS A 139 -16.24 7.93 23.13
C HIS A 139 -16.91 9.08 22.36
N ASP A 140 -16.12 9.86 21.62
CA ASP A 140 -16.56 10.98 20.80
C ASP A 140 -16.50 10.66 19.28
N LEU A 141 -16.10 9.44 18.92
CA LEU A 141 -16.11 8.96 17.54
C LEU A 141 -17.53 8.54 17.11
N ARG A 142 -17.91 8.90 15.88
CA ARG A 142 -19.21 8.52 15.31
C ARG A 142 -19.23 7.05 14.86
N THR A 143 -18.17 6.59 14.24
CA THR A 143 -17.95 5.20 13.82
C THR A 143 -16.53 4.79 14.18
N LEU A 144 -16.30 3.49 14.32
CA LEU A 144 -14.96 2.93 14.33
C LEU A 144 -14.66 2.35 12.96
N ASP A 145 -13.45 2.58 12.47
CA ASP A 145 -12.89 2.02 11.24
C ASP A 145 -11.75 1.09 11.64
N CYS A 146 -11.87 -0.20 11.33
CA CYS A 146 -10.90 -1.22 11.72
C CYS A 146 -10.29 -1.88 10.49
N ASP A 147 -8.96 -1.86 10.41
CA ASP A 147 -8.18 -2.39 9.28
C ASP A 147 -6.82 -2.91 9.77
N THR A 148 -6.25 -3.90 9.06
CA THR A 148 -4.98 -4.56 9.39
C THR A 148 -3.91 -4.14 8.39
N THR A 149 -2.82 -3.54 8.87
CA THR A 149 -1.71 -3.08 8.03
C THR A 149 -0.50 -4.00 8.13
N PHE A 150 -0.14 -4.57 6.97
CA PHE A 150 0.91 -5.58 6.76
C PHE A 150 2.31 -4.99 6.50
N LYS A 151 2.44 -3.65 6.45
CA LYS A 151 3.66 -2.93 6.01
C LYS A 151 4.55 -2.36 7.12
N PRO A 152 4.04 -1.92 8.30
CA PRO A 152 4.87 -1.19 9.26
C PRO A 152 5.98 -2.00 9.90
N VAL A 153 5.75 -3.29 10.16
CA VAL A 153 6.66 -4.18 10.90
C VAL A 153 7.26 -5.23 9.96
N ALA A 154 8.49 -5.67 10.23
CA ALA A 154 9.15 -6.75 9.51
C ALA A 154 8.84 -8.12 10.15
N GLY A 155 8.58 -9.15 9.32
CA GLY A 155 8.24 -10.50 9.76
C GLY A 155 6.73 -10.78 9.71
N GLU A 156 6.25 -11.72 10.53
CA GLU A 156 4.83 -12.13 10.56
C GLU A 156 3.92 -11.17 11.33
N MET A 157 4.47 -10.31 12.20
CA MET A 157 3.70 -9.43 13.06
C MET A 157 3.08 -8.29 12.25
N GLN A 158 1.76 -8.13 12.34
CA GLN A 158 0.98 -7.10 11.67
C GLN A 158 0.38 -6.15 12.72
N ILE A 159 -0.15 -5.01 12.27
CA ILE A 159 -0.83 -4.05 13.17
C ILE A 159 -2.30 -3.93 12.76
N PHE A 160 -3.20 -4.30 13.67
CA PHE A 160 -4.62 -3.96 13.60
C PHE A 160 -4.83 -2.57 14.22
N GLU A 161 -5.34 -1.61 13.44
CA GLU A 161 -5.55 -0.23 13.89
C GLU A 161 -7.03 0.05 14.14
N ILE A 162 -7.36 0.69 15.26
CA ILE A 162 -8.71 1.23 15.53
C ILE A 162 -8.69 2.72 15.22
N ASN A 163 -9.41 3.11 14.19
CA ASN A 163 -9.48 4.47 13.68
C ASN A 163 -10.90 5.04 13.80
N GLY A 164 -11.04 6.34 13.58
CA GLY A 164 -12.35 6.98 13.38
C GLY A 164 -12.25 8.48 13.19
N TRP A 165 -13.38 9.12 12.85
CA TRP A 165 -13.45 10.56 12.64
C TRP A 165 -13.77 11.30 13.93
N LEU A 166 -12.85 12.16 14.39
CA LEU A 166 -13.06 12.99 15.57
C LEU A 166 -13.66 14.34 15.15
N VAL A 167 -14.98 14.46 15.32
CA VAL A 167 -15.77 15.62 14.86
C VAL A 167 -15.24 16.95 15.41
N ALA A 168 -14.76 16.97 16.66
CA ALA A 168 -14.26 18.18 17.34
C ALA A 168 -13.08 18.87 16.64
N ILE A 169 -12.33 18.15 15.80
CA ILE A 169 -11.20 18.68 15.01
C ILE A 169 -11.37 18.46 13.50
N ASN A 170 -12.45 17.78 13.10
CA ASN A 170 -12.76 17.36 11.74
C ASN A 170 -11.59 16.64 11.03
N GLU A 171 -11.01 15.63 11.69
CA GLU A 171 -9.94 14.79 11.14
C GLU A 171 -10.05 13.33 11.62
N SER A 172 -9.41 12.41 10.89
CA SER A 172 -9.18 11.03 11.32
C SER A 172 -8.19 10.96 12.48
N VAL A 173 -8.39 9.98 13.37
CA VAL A 173 -7.46 9.64 14.44
C VAL A 173 -7.35 8.12 14.55
N THR A 174 -6.15 7.61 14.85
CA THR A 174 -5.99 6.25 15.40
C THR A 174 -6.08 6.37 16.92
N VAL A 175 -6.96 5.59 17.57
CA VAL A 175 -7.13 5.60 19.04
C VAL A 175 -6.40 4.46 19.74
N MET A 176 -6.13 3.36 19.02
CA MET A 176 -5.42 2.18 19.53
C MET A 176 -4.79 1.41 18.37
N ARG A 177 -3.68 0.73 18.65
CA ARG A 177 -3.02 -0.23 17.76
C ARG A 177 -2.76 -1.53 18.48
N VAL A 178 -2.96 -2.64 17.77
CA VAL A 178 -2.75 -3.99 18.28
C VAL A 178 -1.77 -4.71 17.37
N TRP A 179 -0.59 -5.03 17.88
CA TRP A 179 0.42 -5.80 17.17
C TRP A 179 0.15 -7.28 17.38
N MET A 180 -0.05 -8.04 16.32
CA MET A 180 -0.48 -9.45 16.43
C MET A 180 0.14 -10.34 15.36
N GLU A 181 0.38 -11.59 15.74
CA GLU A 181 0.94 -12.67 14.91
C GLU A 181 -0.13 -13.75 14.57
N LEU A 182 -1.34 -13.59 15.09
CA LEU A 182 -2.51 -14.47 14.94
C LEU A 182 -3.65 -13.67 14.31
N HIS A 183 -4.33 -14.23 13.30
CA HIS A 183 -5.36 -13.54 12.51
C HIS A 183 -6.65 -14.36 12.35
N ASP A 184 -6.92 -15.28 13.27
CA ASP A 184 -8.15 -16.06 13.30
C ASP A 184 -9.24 -15.42 14.18
N ARG A 185 -10.48 -15.91 14.03
CA ARG A 185 -11.67 -15.44 14.78
C ARG A 185 -11.49 -15.48 16.29
N LYS A 186 -10.80 -16.48 16.85
CA LYS A 186 -10.57 -16.61 18.30
C LYS A 186 -9.53 -15.60 18.79
N ALA A 187 -8.49 -15.36 18.00
CA ALA A 187 -7.53 -14.29 18.28
C ALA A 187 -8.22 -12.92 18.26
N TYR A 188 -9.06 -12.63 17.25
CA TYR A 188 -9.82 -11.38 17.21
C TYR A 188 -10.88 -11.26 18.31
N LYS A 189 -11.51 -12.36 18.79
CA LYS A 189 -12.35 -12.32 20.00
C LYS A 189 -11.53 -11.77 21.19
N SER A 190 -10.37 -12.35 21.46
CA SER A 190 -9.50 -11.88 22.55
C SER A 190 -8.96 -10.47 22.34
N VAL A 191 -8.77 -10.03 21.09
CA VAL A 191 -8.50 -8.61 20.78
C VAL A 191 -9.64 -7.72 21.24
N TRP A 192 -10.89 -8.04 20.90
CA TRP A 192 -12.05 -7.23 21.25
C TRP A 192 -12.46 -7.27 22.72
N GLU A 193 -12.31 -8.42 23.39
CA GLU A 193 -12.45 -8.54 24.85
C GLU A 193 -11.46 -7.61 25.57
N GLU A 194 -10.20 -7.63 25.13
CA GLU A 194 -9.14 -6.85 25.74
C GLU A 194 -9.23 -5.36 25.41
N ILE A 195 -9.70 -4.99 24.21
CA ILE A 195 -10.06 -3.60 23.87
C ILE A 195 -11.15 -3.09 24.82
N GLN A 196 -12.23 -3.86 25.04
CA GLN A 196 -13.31 -3.47 25.96
C GLN A 196 -12.78 -3.26 27.39
N ARG A 197 -11.94 -4.20 27.88
CA ARG A 197 -11.30 -4.12 29.20
C ARG A 197 -10.41 -2.90 29.33
N LEU A 198 -9.56 -2.63 28.33
CA LEU A 198 -8.63 -1.49 28.33
C LEU A 198 -9.36 -0.14 28.21
N VAL A 199 -10.37 -0.03 27.35
CA VAL A 199 -11.21 1.17 27.25
C VAL A 199 -11.88 1.44 28.60
N LEU A 200 -12.50 0.45 29.23
CA LEU A 200 -13.11 0.61 30.55
C LEU A 200 -12.10 0.99 31.63
N LYS A 201 -10.94 0.31 31.70
CA LYS A 201 -9.90 0.57 32.69
C LYS A 201 -9.37 2.01 32.58
N LEU A 202 -8.96 2.41 31.37
CA LEU A 202 -8.21 3.64 31.14
C LEU A 202 -9.12 4.87 31.05
N THR A 203 -10.28 4.75 30.39
CA THR A 203 -11.20 5.89 30.18
C THR A 203 -12.30 6.00 31.24
N ARG A 204 -12.42 5.00 32.12
CA ARG A 204 -13.49 4.83 33.12
C ARG A 204 -14.91 4.76 32.52
N LYS A 205 -15.02 4.52 31.22
CA LYS A 205 -16.29 4.43 30.47
C LYS A 205 -16.26 3.17 29.60
N PRO A 206 -17.33 2.34 29.58
CA PRO A 206 -17.39 1.16 28.73
C PRO A 206 -17.51 1.54 27.25
N LEU A 207 -16.94 0.73 26.36
CA LEU A 207 -17.10 0.86 24.91
C LEU A 207 -18.53 0.47 24.52
N LYS A 208 -19.35 1.44 24.08
CA LYS A 208 -20.78 1.24 23.81
C LYS A 208 -21.23 1.73 22.44
N PHE A 209 -21.62 0.77 21.59
CA PHE A 209 -22.32 1.03 20.34
C PHE A 209 -23.81 1.33 20.56
N LYS A 210 -24.36 2.28 19.81
CA LYS A 210 -25.74 2.76 19.90
C LYS A 210 -26.78 1.70 19.52
N GLY A 211 -26.48 0.88 18.50
CA GLY A 211 -27.34 -0.22 18.07
C GLY A 211 -27.36 -1.43 19.03
N LEU A 212 -26.40 -1.51 19.96
CA LEU A 212 -26.23 -2.64 20.88
C LEU A 212 -26.55 -2.28 22.34
N HIS A 213 -26.25 -1.07 22.78
CA HIS A 213 -26.28 -0.69 24.19
C HIS A 213 -27.09 0.59 24.41
N LYS A 214 -27.98 0.57 25.42
CA LYS A 214 -28.62 1.80 25.92
C LYS A 214 -27.56 2.82 26.35
N GLY A 215 -27.67 4.03 25.80
CA GLY A 215 -26.72 5.14 26.01
C GLY A 215 -25.43 5.07 25.17
N GLY A 216 -25.29 4.09 24.25
CA GLY A 216 -24.18 4.06 23.31
C GLY A 216 -24.18 5.24 22.34
N LYS A 217 -22.99 5.75 21.99
CA LYS A 217 -22.80 6.89 21.08
C LYS A 217 -22.28 6.50 19.70
N ILE A 218 -21.40 5.49 19.65
CA ILE A 218 -20.78 5.00 18.42
C ILE A 218 -21.88 4.31 17.59
N LEU A 219 -22.12 4.80 16.38
CA LEU A 219 -23.21 4.27 15.52
C LEU A 219 -22.91 2.84 15.06
N GLY A 220 -21.66 2.56 14.70
CA GLY A 220 -21.28 1.27 14.16
C GLY A 220 -19.79 1.12 13.85
N LEU A 221 -19.46 -0.03 13.28
CA LEU A 221 -18.15 -0.47 12.83
C LEU A 221 -18.15 -0.46 11.30
N ASN A 222 -17.32 0.38 10.70
CA ASN A 222 -16.99 0.30 9.28
C ASN A 222 -15.80 -0.65 9.13
N SER A 223 -15.91 -1.60 8.19
CA SER A 223 -14.83 -2.54 7.92
C SER A 223 -14.91 -3.09 6.50
N ASP A 224 -13.86 -3.82 6.14
CA ASP A 224 -13.81 -4.63 4.94
C ASP A 224 -14.55 -5.95 5.16
N MET A 225 -14.58 -6.81 4.14
CA MET A 225 -15.34 -8.09 4.19
C MET A 225 -14.57 -9.23 4.89
N GLU A 226 -13.60 -8.92 5.75
CA GLU A 226 -12.79 -9.95 6.42
C GLU A 226 -13.54 -10.58 7.60
N ALA A 227 -13.81 -11.88 7.49
CA ALA A 227 -14.66 -12.59 8.45
C ALA A 227 -14.04 -12.71 9.85
N ALA A 228 -12.71 -12.82 9.96
CA ALA A 228 -12.03 -13.06 11.24
C ALA A 228 -12.18 -11.89 12.24
N PRO A 229 -11.85 -10.62 11.90
CA PRO A 229 -12.03 -9.48 12.82
C PRO A 229 -13.51 -9.20 13.13
N LEU A 230 -14.41 -9.41 12.18
CA LEU A 230 -15.84 -9.13 12.34
C LEU A 230 -16.58 -10.19 13.15
N LEU A 231 -16.29 -11.48 12.94
CA LEU A 231 -16.87 -12.53 13.77
C LEU A 231 -16.21 -12.58 15.15
N GLY A 232 -14.93 -12.23 15.27
CA GLY A 232 -14.28 -12.04 16.56
C GLY A 232 -14.90 -10.88 17.36
N PHE A 233 -15.24 -9.78 16.69
CA PHE A 233 -16.04 -8.70 17.29
C PHE A 233 -17.39 -9.23 17.79
N ALA A 234 -18.15 -9.94 16.95
CA ALA A 234 -19.45 -10.48 17.34
C ALA A 234 -19.35 -11.40 18.56
N ASP A 235 -18.37 -12.29 18.61
CA ASP A 235 -18.14 -13.20 19.74
C ASP A 235 -17.72 -12.50 21.02
N ALA A 236 -17.11 -11.31 20.94
CA ALA A 236 -16.66 -10.53 22.10
C ALA A 236 -17.75 -9.60 22.66
N PHE A 237 -18.80 -9.34 21.88
CA PHE A 237 -19.93 -8.48 22.28
C PHE A 237 -21.24 -9.25 22.50
N VAL A 238 -21.37 -10.51 22.05
CA VAL A 238 -22.61 -11.29 22.22
C VAL A 238 -23.04 -11.41 23.68
N ASP A 239 -22.09 -11.66 24.60
CA ASP A 239 -22.37 -11.79 26.04
C ASP A 239 -22.65 -10.43 26.73
N THR A 240 -22.59 -9.31 25.99
CA THR A 240 -22.82 -7.95 26.51
C THR A 240 -24.23 -7.41 26.21
N VAL A 241 -25.01 -8.15 25.42
CA VAL A 241 -26.33 -7.77 24.91
C VAL A 241 -27.30 -8.94 24.94
N ASP A 242 -28.59 -8.62 25.00
CA ASP A 242 -29.67 -9.58 24.87
C ASP A 242 -30.30 -9.38 23.47
N LEU A 243 -29.94 -10.24 22.51
CA LEU A 243 -30.34 -10.14 21.11
C LEU A 243 -30.68 -11.52 20.53
N GLU A 244 -31.90 -11.64 19.98
CA GLU A 244 -32.33 -12.80 19.19
C GLU A 244 -31.75 -12.79 17.76
N GLU A 245 -31.39 -11.60 17.26
CA GLU A 245 -30.86 -11.40 15.90
C GLU A 245 -29.33 -11.34 15.83
N GLU A 246 -28.79 -11.59 14.63
CA GLU A 246 -27.35 -11.58 14.34
C GLU A 246 -26.72 -10.22 14.68
N LEU A 247 -25.90 -10.17 15.74
CA LEU A 247 -25.34 -8.94 16.34
C LEU A 247 -24.77 -7.94 15.34
N LEU A 248 -24.04 -8.40 14.32
CA LEU A 248 -23.44 -7.53 13.30
C LEU A 248 -24.47 -6.71 12.52
N SER A 249 -25.72 -7.16 12.42
CA SER A 249 -26.81 -6.44 11.74
C SER A 249 -27.12 -5.07 12.34
N PHE A 250 -26.78 -4.84 13.62
CA PHE A 250 -27.06 -3.60 14.36
C PHE A 250 -25.92 -2.57 14.31
N VAL A 251 -24.74 -2.94 13.78
CA VAL A 251 -23.53 -2.09 13.86
C VAL A 251 -22.60 -2.17 12.65
N LEU A 252 -22.61 -3.24 11.86
CA LEU A 252 -21.67 -3.39 10.76
C LEU A 252 -22.12 -2.58 9.54
N ARG A 253 -21.18 -1.83 8.96
CA ARG A 253 -21.27 -1.38 7.57
C ARG A 253 -20.02 -1.78 6.78
N VAL A 254 -20.25 -2.46 5.67
CA VAL A 254 -19.20 -2.98 4.79
C VAL A 254 -18.77 -1.91 3.79
N CYS A 255 -17.46 -1.76 3.60
CA CYS A 255 -16.89 -0.88 2.58
C CYS A 255 -17.37 -1.25 1.17
N TYR A 256 -18.05 -0.31 0.49
CA TYR A 256 -18.53 -0.46 -0.87
C TYR A 256 -17.40 -0.59 -1.90
N SER A 257 -16.23 0.01 -1.65
CA SER A 257 -15.04 -0.22 -2.48
C SER A 257 -14.61 -1.68 -2.43
N HIS A 258 -14.57 -2.30 -1.25
CA HIS A 258 -14.23 -3.71 -1.10
C HIS A 258 -15.31 -4.66 -1.62
N TYR A 259 -16.58 -4.34 -1.42
CA TYR A 259 -17.68 -5.04 -2.08
C TYR A 259 -17.51 -5.03 -3.60
N ASN A 260 -17.33 -3.85 -4.22
CA ASN A 260 -17.18 -3.72 -5.67
C ASN A 260 -15.90 -4.43 -6.19
N ARG A 261 -14.77 -4.35 -5.45
CA ARG A 261 -13.52 -5.09 -5.75
C ARG A 261 -13.74 -6.61 -5.68
N GLY A 262 -14.64 -7.08 -4.81
CA GLY A 262 -15.02 -8.48 -4.64
C GLY A 262 -16.17 -8.96 -5.55
N VAL A 263 -16.64 -8.16 -6.51
CA VAL A 263 -17.54 -8.62 -7.57
C VAL A 263 -16.68 -9.25 -8.69
N PRO A 264 -16.96 -10.50 -9.11
CA PRO A 264 -16.16 -11.19 -10.12
C PRO A 264 -16.22 -10.48 -11.49
N GLU A 265 -15.21 -10.76 -12.31
CA GLU A 265 -15.20 -10.38 -13.72
C GLU A 265 -16.27 -11.19 -14.48
N LEU A 266 -17.44 -10.58 -14.63
CA LEU A 266 -18.60 -11.08 -15.38
C LEU A 266 -18.95 -10.08 -16.49
N ALA A 267 -19.86 -10.47 -17.39
CA ALA A 267 -20.40 -9.59 -18.40
C ALA A 267 -21.00 -8.30 -17.77
N ALA A 268 -20.86 -7.18 -18.48
CA ALA A 268 -20.96 -5.84 -17.89
C ALA A 268 -22.35 -5.54 -17.29
N GLU A 269 -23.41 -6.07 -17.90
CA GLU A 269 -24.79 -5.96 -17.45
C GLU A 269 -25.06 -6.77 -16.16
N ILE A 270 -24.50 -7.98 -16.06
CA ILE A 270 -24.54 -8.80 -14.83
C ILE A 270 -23.76 -8.07 -13.73
N ARG A 271 -22.55 -7.60 -14.04
CA ARG A 271 -21.67 -6.88 -13.09
C ARG A 271 -22.30 -5.58 -12.59
N ARG A 272 -22.96 -4.82 -13.46
CA ARG A 272 -23.72 -3.61 -13.07
C ARG A 272 -24.84 -3.97 -12.11
N ARG A 273 -25.66 -4.99 -12.44
CA ARG A 273 -26.74 -5.42 -11.55
C ARG A 273 -26.22 -5.89 -10.19
N LEU A 274 -25.08 -6.58 -10.14
CA LEU A 274 -24.40 -6.90 -8.88
C LEU A 274 -23.98 -5.62 -8.12
N PHE A 275 -23.39 -4.62 -8.78
CA PHE A 275 -23.10 -3.34 -8.12
C PHE A 275 -24.35 -2.63 -7.60
N ASP A 276 -25.49 -2.76 -8.27
CA ASP A 276 -26.73 -2.08 -7.87
C ASP A 276 -27.40 -2.71 -6.63
N LEU A 277 -27.10 -3.98 -6.31
CA LEU A 277 -27.65 -4.70 -5.14
C LEU A 277 -27.55 -3.91 -3.83
N LYS A 278 -26.42 -3.24 -3.58
CA LYS A 278 -26.17 -2.49 -2.35
C LYS A 278 -27.09 -1.27 -2.17
N TYR A 279 -27.81 -0.89 -3.21
CA TYR A 279 -28.78 0.21 -3.21
C TYR A 279 -30.24 -0.27 -3.14
N ALA A 280 -30.50 -1.57 -2.96
CA ALA A 280 -31.85 -2.09 -2.72
C ALA A 280 -32.45 -1.42 -1.46
N LYS A 281 -33.64 -0.85 -1.62
CA LYS A 281 -34.36 -0.04 -0.63
C LYS A 281 -35.40 -0.84 0.14
N THR A 282 -35.91 -1.93 -0.46
CA THR A 282 -36.96 -2.76 0.13
C THR A 282 -36.56 -4.23 0.13
N LEU A 283 -37.25 -5.03 0.95
CA LEU A 283 -37.10 -6.49 0.93
C LEU A 283 -37.58 -7.10 -0.39
N GLU A 284 -38.59 -6.49 -1.03
CA GLU A 284 -39.11 -6.91 -2.32
C GLU A 284 -38.08 -6.78 -3.45
N GLU A 285 -37.40 -5.61 -3.55
CA GLU A 285 -36.31 -5.41 -4.50
C GLU A 285 -35.18 -6.44 -4.31
N PHE A 286 -34.86 -6.78 -3.07
CA PHE A 286 -33.87 -7.80 -2.72
C PHE A 286 -34.30 -9.22 -3.13
N GLU A 287 -35.55 -9.61 -2.85
CA GLU A 287 -36.06 -10.93 -3.23
C GLU A 287 -36.20 -11.08 -4.76
N VAL A 288 -36.58 -10.02 -5.48
CA VAL A 288 -36.56 -9.98 -6.95
C VAL A 288 -35.14 -10.16 -7.50
N PHE A 289 -34.14 -9.54 -6.87
CA PHE A 289 -32.73 -9.74 -7.23
C PHE A 289 -32.25 -11.17 -6.97
N LYS A 290 -32.61 -11.75 -5.82
CA LYS A 290 -32.29 -13.13 -5.44
C LYS A 290 -32.92 -14.14 -6.39
N ALA A 291 -34.19 -13.96 -6.78
CA ALA A 291 -34.85 -14.77 -7.80
C ALA A 291 -34.14 -14.68 -9.17
N TRP A 292 -33.64 -13.50 -9.55
CA TRP A 292 -32.83 -13.35 -10.75
C TRP A 292 -31.52 -14.14 -10.69
N ILE A 293 -30.78 -14.15 -9.57
CA ILE A 293 -29.54 -14.96 -9.47
C ILE A 293 -29.81 -16.47 -9.60
N VAL A 294 -30.95 -16.96 -9.10
CA VAL A 294 -31.35 -18.36 -9.25
C VAL A 294 -31.59 -18.70 -10.74
N THR A 295 -32.26 -17.81 -11.48
CA THR A 295 -32.64 -18.01 -12.89
C THR A 295 -31.58 -17.57 -13.91
N ALA A 296 -30.57 -16.81 -13.50
CA ALA A 296 -29.53 -16.29 -14.39
C ALA A 296 -28.70 -17.40 -15.05
N PHE A 297 -28.43 -17.22 -16.34
CA PHE A 297 -27.53 -18.08 -17.12
C PHE A 297 -26.08 -17.87 -16.68
N ASP A 298 -25.54 -18.86 -15.97
CA ASP A 298 -24.20 -18.86 -15.39
C ASP A 298 -23.51 -20.21 -15.64
N PRO A 299 -23.07 -20.49 -16.89
CA PRO A 299 -22.53 -21.81 -17.26
C PRO A 299 -21.22 -22.15 -16.53
N ALA A 300 -20.51 -21.14 -16.02
CA ALA A 300 -19.29 -21.33 -15.22
C ALA A 300 -19.56 -21.42 -13.71
N GLY A 301 -20.80 -21.22 -13.25
CA GLY A 301 -21.19 -21.19 -11.82
C GLY A 301 -20.55 -20.06 -11.01
N VAL A 302 -20.03 -19.01 -11.65
CA VAL A 302 -19.27 -17.92 -10.99
C VAL A 302 -20.20 -16.99 -10.22
N LEU A 303 -21.35 -16.64 -10.80
CA LEU A 303 -22.38 -15.82 -10.17
C LEU A 303 -23.00 -16.57 -8.98
N LYS A 304 -23.32 -17.86 -9.16
CA LYS A 304 -23.91 -18.70 -8.10
C LYS A 304 -22.95 -18.85 -6.92
N ARG A 305 -21.69 -19.28 -7.14
CA ARG A 305 -20.68 -19.38 -6.06
C ARG A 305 -20.44 -18.05 -5.33
N TRP A 306 -20.44 -16.92 -6.05
CA TRP A 306 -20.29 -15.60 -5.43
C TRP A 306 -21.48 -15.25 -4.52
N TRP A 307 -22.70 -15.66 -4.90
CA TRP A 307 -23.93 -15.47 -4.13
C TRP A 307 -24.01 -16.41 -2.93
N ASP A 308 -23.69 -17.69 -3.12
CA ASP A 308 -23.65 -18.69 -2.05
C ASP A 308 -22.71 -18.25 -0.92
N HIS A 309 -21.55 -17.67 -1.25
CA HIS A 309 -20.67 -17.01 -0.28
C HIS A 309 -21.36 -15.88 0.51
N LYS A 310 -22.25 -15.09 -0.09
CA LYS A 310 -22.99 -14.03 0.63
C LYS A 310 -24.10 -14.61 1.50
N LEU A 311 -24.70 -15.73 1.10
CA LEU A 311 -25.70 -16.45 1.92
C LEU A 311 -25.06 -17.18 3.11
N MET A 312 -23.91 -17.83 2.93
CA MET A 312 -23.13 -18.48 4.00
C MET A 312 -22.68 -17.50 5.09
N HIS A 313 -22.51 -16.22 4.74
CA HIS A 313 -22.10 -15.15 5.64
C HIS A 313 -23.19 -14.07 5.69
N ARG A 314 -24.33 -14.41 6.30
CA ARG A 314 -25.55 -13.55 6.35
C ARG A 314 -25.27 -12.11 6.78
N TRP A 315 -24.40 -11.92 7.78
CA TRP A 315 -23.89 -10.61 8.21
C TRP A 315 -23.32 -9.73 7.08
N LEU A 316 -22.73 -10.30 6.01
CA LEU A 316 -22.24 -9.52 4.87
C LEU A 316 -23.40 -8.79 4.18
N LEU A 317 -24.48 -9.49 3.86
CA LEU A 317 -25.63 -8.88 3.18
C LEU A 317 -26.28 -7.80 4.04
N ARG A 318 -26.41 -8.05 5.34
CA ARG A 318 -26.91 -7.06 6.31
C ARG A 318 -25.97 -5.86 6.51
N GLY A 319 -24.66 -6.04 6.33
CA GLY A 319 -23.66 -4.98 6.35
C GLY A 319 -23.50 -4.23 5.01
N ILE A 320 -24.02 -4.76 3.91
CA ILE A 320 -23.95 -4.15 2.55
C ILE A 320 -25.25 -3.41 2.20
N ILE A 321 -26.40 -3.97 2.57
CA ILE A 321 -27.74 -3.56 2.11
C ILE A 321 -28.56 -3.02 3.29
N GLN A 322 -28.98 -1.76 3.21
CA GLN A 322 -29.65 -1.10 4.35
C GLN A 322 -30.97 -1.77 4.72
N CYS A 323 -31.78 -2.23 3.75
CA CYS A 323 -33.07 -2.86 4.04
C CYS A 323 -32.97 -4.24 4.74
N LEU A 324 -31.77 -4.82 4.83
CA LEU A 324 -31.47 -6.04 5.59
C LEU A 324 -30.78 -5.74 6.93
N SER A 325 -30.37 -4.50 7.14
CA SER A 325 -29.68 -4.02 8.33
C SER A 325 -30.68 -3.59 9.39
N ASN A 326 -30.32 -3.81 10.66
CA ASN A 326 -31.06 -3.26 11.80
C ASN A 326 -30.54 -1.87 12.20
N ILE A 327 -29.55 -1.34 11.48
CA ILE A 327 -29.11 0.07 11.59
C ILE A 327 -30.21 0.97 10.97
N PRO A 328 -30.80 1.91 11.74
CA PRO A 328 -31.80 2.83 11.21
C PRO A 328 -31.28 3.66 10.03
N LEU A 329 -32.12 3.89 9.03
CA LEU A 329 -31.75 4.57 7.77
C LEU A 329 -31.00 5.90 7.98
N GLU A 330 -31.45 6.73 8.93
CA GLU A 330 -30.77 7.98 9.29
C GLU A 330 -29.32 7.74 9.75
N GLN A 331 -29.10 6.72 10.58
CA GLN A 331 -27.78 6.38 11.10
C GLN A 331 -26.91 5.82 9.97
N TRP A 332 -27.45 4.87 9.19
CA TRP A 332 -26.78 4.30 8.02
C TRP A 332 -26.29 5.38 7.04
N ASN A 333 -27.13 6.38 6.75
CA ASN A 333 -26.77 7.49 5.86
C ASN A 333 -25.68 8.42 6.44
N THR A 334 -25.47 8.43 7.75
CA THR A 334 -24.43 9.24 8.43
C THR A 334 -23.13 8.49 8.74
N MET A 335 -23.11 7.16 8.59
CA MET A 335 -21.89 6.36 8.57
C MET A 335 -21.17 6.56 7.22
N GLU A 336 -19.88 6.20 7.14
CA GLU A 336 -19.17 6.17 5.85
C GLU A 336 -19.46 4.87 5.10
N ALA A 337 -19.50 4.90 3.77
CA ALA A 337 -19.69 3.71 2.93
C ALA A 337 -18.36 3.17 2.39
N THR A 338 -17.23 3.68 2.90
CA THR A 338 -15.88 3.42 2.42
C THR A 338 -14.90 3.40 3.58
N THR A 339 -13.98 2.46 3.63
CA THR A 339 -12.82 2.44 4.54
C THR A 339 -11.69 3.39 4.10
N ASN A 340 -12.04 4.46 3.37
CA ASN A 340 -11.09 5.48 2.92
C ASN A 340 -10.37 6.15 4.10
N LEU A 341 -11.04 6.27 5.26
CA LEU A 341 -10.45 6.77 6.50
C LEU A 341 -9.33 5.84 6.98
N GLY A 342 -9.57 4.52 7.03
CA GLY A 342 -8.55 3.50 7.31
C GLY A 342 -7.40 3.52 6.30
N GLU A 343 -7.70 3.41 5.00
CA GLU A 343 -6.68 3.44 3.92
C GLU A 343 -5.80 4.71 4.00
N ALA A 344 -6.41 5.89 4.25
CA ALA A 344 -5.70 7.16 4.39
C ALA A 344 -4.87 7.24 5.68
N GLN A 345 -5.38 6.73 6.79
CA GLN A 345 -4.68 6.70 8.07
C GLN A 345 -3.47 5.76 8.01
N HIS A 346 -3.60 4.59 7.37
CA HIS A 346 -2.47 3.71 7.06
C HIS A 346 -1.43 4.40 6.17
N ALA A 347 -1.85 5.11 5.11
CA ALA A 347 -0.93 5.85 4.24
C ALA A 347 -0.18 6.96 4.99
N TRP A 348 -0.86 7.68 5.88
CA TRP A 348 -0.26 8.72 6.72
C TRP A 348 0.68 8.14 7.78
N ASN A 349 0.26 7.11 8.52
CA ASN A 349 1.06 6.41 9.53
C ASN A 349 2.38 5.91 8.90
N ASN A 350 2.32 5.19 7.78
CA ASN A 350 3.50 4.71 7.03
C ASN A 350 4.44 5.84 6.56
N ALA A 351 3.89 7.03 6.26
CA ALA A 351 4.69 8.19 5.85
C ALA A 351 5.41 8.87 7.03
N GLN A 352 4.90 8.72 8.26
CA GLN A 352 5.50 9.28 9.48
C GLN A 352 6.49 8.33 10.15
N THR A 353 6.13 7.05 10.30
CA THR A 353 6.95 6.05 11.01
C THR A 353 7.97 5.38 10.08
N GLY A 354 7.52 5.01 8.87
CA GLY A 354 8.24 4.18 7.91
C GLY A 354 7.54 2.84 7.69
N ILE A 355 8.26 1.90 7.06
CA ILE A 355 7.81 0.53 6.81
C ILE A 355 8.93 -0.47 7.13
N SER A 356 8.57 -1.74 7.34
CA SER A 356 9.48 -2.85 7.65
C SER A 356 10.40 -2.55 8.86
N MET A 357 9.82 -1.99 9.92
CA MET A 357 10.49 -1.70 11.19
C MET A 357 10.66 -2.96 12.04
N GLY A 358 11.66 -2.97 12.92
CA GLY A 358 11.72 -3.96 13.99
C GLY A 358 10.55 -3.77 14.97
N VAL A 359 10.13 -4.82 15.68
CA VAL A 359 8.96 -4.75 16.59
C VAL A 359 9.11 -3.63 17.63
N ILE A 360 10.24 -3.59 18.34
CA ILE A 360 10.54 -2.55 19.35
C ILE A 360 10.70 -1.15 18.74
N GLU A 361 11.26 -1.06 17.53
CA GLU A 361 11.36 0.19 16.78
C GLU A 361 9.96 0.74 16.48
N SER A 362 9.04 -0.15 16.06
CA SER A 362 7.66 0.23 15.75
C SER A 362 6.93 0.76 16.97
N PHE A 363 7.07 0.14 18.16
CA PHE A 363 6.47 0.65 19.40
C PHE A 363 6.89 2.09 19.67
N LYS A 364 8.20 2.36 19.70
CA LYS A 364 8.75 3.71 19.94
C LYS A 364 8.30 4.72 18.89
N LYS A 365 8.26 4.32 17.61
CA LYS A 365 7.84 5.20 16.51
C LYS A 365 6.35 5.53 16.52
N TYR A 366 5.50 4.61 16.97
CA TYR A 366 4.08 4.86 17.14
C TYR A 366 3.78 5.63 18.44
N GLU A 367 4.53 5.41 19.52
CA GLU A 367 4.50 6.21 20.76
C GLU A 367 4.85 7.69 20.47
N GLU A 368 5.99 7.95 19.80
CA GLU A 368 6.40 9.28 19.33
C GLU A 368 5.38 9.95 18.38
N LEU A 369 4.63 9.14 17.61
CA LEU A 369 3.60 9.65 16.69
C LEU A 369 2.34 10.06 17.46
N ASP A 370 1.89 9.20 18.37
CA ASP A 370 0.63 9.37 19.10
C ASP A 370 0.73 10.45 20.18
N ILE A 371 1.90 10.63 20.82
CA ILE A 371 2.17 11.76 21.73
C ILE A 371 1.99 13.08 20.97
N ARG A 372 2.73 13.27 19.87
CA ARG A 372 2.62 14.47 19.02
C ARG A 372 1.20 14.67 18.50
N ARG A 373 0.52 13.58 18.13
CA ARG A 373 -0.87 13.64 17.65
C ARG A 373 -1.83 14.08 18.77
N ALA A 374 -1.67 13.59 19.99
CA ALA A 374 -2.48 14.03 21.12
C ALA A 374 -2.26 15.51 21.45
N GLU A 375 -1.00 15.98 21.42
CA GLU A 375 -0.65 17.40 21.59
C GLU A 375 -1.28 18.28 20.50
N GLU A 376 -1.18 17.89 19.22
CA GLU A 376 -1.85 18.59 18.11
C GLU A 376 -3.37 18.69 18.32
N ILE A 377 -4.00 17.62 18.78
CA ILE A 377 -5.46 17.55 18.96
C ILE A 377 -5.90 18.48 20.09
N GLU A 378 -5.22 18.45 21.24
CA GLU A 378 -5.54 19.32 22.38
C GLU A 378 -5.30 20.81 22.03
N LEU A 379 -4.20 21.12 21.35
CA LEU A 379 -3.92 22.48 20.88
C LEU A 379 -5.01 22.99 19.92
N ARG A 380 -5.57 22.14 19.06
CA ARG A 380 -6.66 22.53 18.14
C ARG A 380 -8.00 22.64 18.82
N LYS A 381 -8.32 21.80 19.81
CA LYS A 381 -9.51 21.98 20.66
C LYS A 381 -9.45 23.34 21.39
N LEU A 382 -8.27 23.75 21.85
CA LEU A 382 -8.06 25.02 22.54
C LEU A 382 -8.11 26.24 21.60
N THR A 383 -7.48 26.15 20.43
CA THR A 383 -7.34 27.31 19.50
C THR A 383 -8.44 27.41 18.46
N ALA A 384 -9.24 26.36 18.26
CA ALA A 384 -10.20 26.20 17.16
C ALA A 384 -9.62 26.37 15.74
N VAL A 385 -8.28 26.41 15.59
CA VAL A 385 -7.63 26.58 14.28
C VAL A 385 -7.56 25.23 13.55
N PRO A 386 -8.26 25.05 12.41
CA PRO A 386 -8.20 23.81 11.65
C PRO A 386 -6.84 23.66 10.96
N ARG A 387 -6.44 22.42 10.67
CA ARG A 387 -5.23 22.16 9.88
C ARG A 387 -5.41 22.70 8.47
N ASN A 388 -4.73 23.80 8.15
CA ASN A 388 -4.77 24.36 6.81
C ASN A 388 -3.92 23.53 5.83
N THR A 389 -4.46 22.40 5.39
CA THR A 389 -3.85 21.52 4.39
C THR A 389 -3.64 22.24 3.06
N ARG A 390 -4.55 23.15 2.67
CA ARG A 390 -4.49 23.96 1.43
C ARG A 390 -3.31 24.93 1.37
N ASN A 391 -2.91 25.52 2.50
CA ASN A 391 -1.73 26.39 2.56
C ASN A 391 -0.41 25.64 2.80
N SER A 392 -0.43 24.31 2.93
CA SER A 392 0.82 23.54 2.85
C SER A 392 1.45 23.71 1.47
N ASP A 393 2.78 23.81 1.42
CA ASP A 393 3.52 23.91 0.16
C ASP A 393 3.26 22.72 -0.77
N LYS A 394 2.85 21.57 -0.22
CA LYS A 394 2.44 20.40 -1.00
C LYS A 394 1.11 20.65 -1.72
N ALA A 395 0.10 21.20 -1.05
CA ALA A 395 -1.20 21.46 -1.67
C ALA A 395 -1.11 22.57 -2.71
N LYS A 396 -0.37 23.66 -2.44
CA LYS A 396 -0.09 24.71 -3.44
C LYS A 396 0.55 24.13 -4.71
N ARG A 397 1.54 23.24 -4.56
CA ARG A 397 2.18 22.53 -5.69
C ARG A 397 1.27 21.52 -6.40
N SER A 398 0.38 20.84 -5.68
CA SER A 398 -0.61 19.94 -6.29
C SER A 398 -1.60 20.74 -7.13
N HIS A 399 -2.22 21.78 -6.58
CA HIS A 399 -3.17 22.62 -7.29
C HIS A 399 -2.56 23.27 -8.54
N ALA A 400 -1.30 23.71 -8.49
CA ALA A 400 -0.60 24.20 -9.67
C ALA A 400 -0.42 23.09 -10.75
N ALA A 401 0.01 21.88 -10.35
CA ALA A 401 0.17 20.76 -11.28
C ALA A 401 -1.16 20.28 -11.88
N ASP A 402 -2.23 20.22 -11.08
CA ASP A 402 -3.57 19.84 -11.53
C ASP A 402 -4.16 20.91 -12.48
N SER A 403 -3.89 22.20 -12.21
CA SER A 403 -4.23 23.31 -13.12
C SER A 403 -3.51 23.19 -14.47
N THR A 404 -2.20 22.89 -14.48
CA THR A 404 -1.44 22.65 -15.72
C THR A 404 -1.96 21.45 -16.51
N VAL A 405 -2.33 20.37 -15.82
CA VAL A 405 -2.97 19.20 -16.45
C VAL A 405 -4.31 19.58 -17.08
N THR A 406 -5.11 20.40 -16.40
CA THR A 406 -6.42 20.86 -16.90
C THR A 406 -6.27 21.75 -18.14
N ALA A 407 -5.33 22.71 -18.12
CA ALA A 407 -5.04 23.58 -19.26
C ALA A 407 -4.60 22.77 -20.50
N LEU A 408 -3.64 21.85 -20.33
CA LEU A 408 -3.17 20.96 -21.41
C LEU A 408 -4.25 19.97 -21.90
N GLN A 409 -5.32 19.75 -21.13
CA GLN A 409 -6.47 18.96 -21.58
C GLN A 409 -7.46 19.77 -22.41
N ALA A 410 -7.66 21.05 -22.10
CA ALA A 410 -8.47 21.96 -22.90
C ALA A 410 -7.78 22.24 -24.25
N GLU A 411 -6.51 22.63 -24.23
CA GLU A 411 -5.72 22.90 -25.46
C GLU A 411 -5.66 21.67 -26.40
N LEU A 412 -5.55 20.45 -25.84
CA LEU A 412 -5.59 19.20 -26.61
C LEU A 412 -7.01 18.82 -27.09
N LEU A 413 -8.07 19.40 -26.53
CA LEU A 413 -9.44 19.28 -27.03
C LEU A 413 -9.59 20.18 -28.25
N ASP A 414 -9.27 21.47 -28.10
CA ASP A 414 -9.39 22.50 -29.14
C ASP A 414 -8.63 22.09 -30.41
N VAL A 415 -7.36 21.69 -30.28
CA VAL A 415 -6.53 21.22 -31.41
C VAL A 415 -7.11 19.95 -32.09
N LYS A 416 -7.87 19.11 -31.37
CA LYS A 416 -8.54 17.95 -31.99
C LYS A 416 -9.82 18.32 -32.72
N GLU A 417 -10.55 19.31 -32.23
CA GLU A 417 -11.74 19.84 -32.90
C GLU A 417 -11.31 20.51 -34.22
N GLU A 418 -10.26 21.35 -34.18
CA GLU A 418 -9.62 21.91 -35.38
C GLU A 418 -9.09 20.83 -36.33
N LEU A 419 -8.37 19.82 -35.82
CA LEU A 419 -7.88 18.71 -36.65
C LEU A 419 -9.03 17.93 -37.31
N THR A 420 -10.18 17.81 -36.63
CA THR A 420 -11.36 17.13 -37.18
C THR A 420 -12.00 17.97 -38.29
N ALA A 421 -12.07 19.30 -38.12
CA ALA A 421 -12.51 20.23 -39.15
C ALA A 421 -11.58 20.19 -40.37
N ALA A 422 -10.26 20.35 -40.17
CA ALA A 422 -9.26 20.34 -41.24
C ALA A 422 -9.23 19.00 -42.02
N ARG A 423 -9.43 17.87 -41.34
CA ARG A 423 -9.56 16.55 -41.99
C ARG A 423 -10.85 16.38 -42.80
N ASN A 424 -11.90 17.14 -42.52
CA ASN A 424 -13.13 17.13 -43.32
C ASN A 424 -13.01 18.09 -44.52
N GLU A 425 -12.37 19.24 -44.33
CA GLU A 425 -11.98 20.19 -45.39
C GLU A 425 -11.07 19.50 -46.43
N ALA A 426 -9.98 18.86 -46.00
CA ALA A 426 -9.04 18.15 -46.89
C ALA A 426 -9.66 16.94 -47.64
N LYS A 427 -10.81 16.40 -47.18
CA LYS A 427 -11.57 15.36 -47.91
C LYS A 427 -12.50 15.95 -48.97
N THR A 428 -12.96 17.19 -48.78
CA THR A 428 -13.93 17.85 -49.67
C THR A 428 -13.24 18.70 -50.73
N ALA A 429 -12.08 19.28 -50.42
CA ALA A 429 -11.23 20.03 -51.34
C ALA A 429 -9.74 19.74 -51.08
N PRO A 430 -9.18 18.65 -51.63
CA PRO A 430 -7.78 18.28 -51.40
C PRO A 430 -6.82 19.27 -52.07
N SER A 431 -6.07 20.01 -51.26
CA SER A 431 -4.95 20.88 -51.67
C SER A 431 -3.69 20.58 -50.85
N GLU A 432 -2.51 20.93 -51.37
CA GLU A 432 -1.25 20.76 -50.62
C GLU A 432 -1.31 21.47 -49.27
N ASP A 433 -1.80 22.71 -49.21
CA ASP A 433 -2.04 23.48 -47.98
C ASP A 433 -2.96 22.75 -46.99
N SER A 434 -4.08 22.17 -47.46
CA SER A 434 -4.99 21.41 -46.58
C SER A 434 -4.29 20.18 -45.97
N THR A 435 -3.41 19.51 -46.73
CA THR A 435 -2.65 18.36 -46.23
C THR A 435 -1.50 18.78 -45.31
N HIS A 436 -0.90 19.96 -45.53
CA HIS A 436 0.09 20.55 -44.64
C HIS A 436 -0.54 20.89 -43.28
N ARG A 437 -1.66 21.61 -43.28
CA ARG A 437 -2.40 22.00 -42.07
C ARG A 437 -2.83 20.79 -41.22
N VAL A 438 -3.28 19.71 -41.86
CA VAL A 438 -3.60 18.46 -41.15
C VAL A 438 -2.36 17.84 -40.49
N ARG A 439 -1.20 17.84 -41.16
CA ARG A 439 0.06 17.33 -40.57
C ARG A 439 0.56 18.19 -39.40
N GLU A 440 0.43 19.51 -39.49
CA GLU A 440 0.79 20.43 -38.40
C GLU A 440 -0.08 20.22 -37.16
N LEU A 441 -1.40 20.13 -37.34
CA LEU A 441 -2.34 19.85 -36.24
C LEU A 441 -2.16 18.44 -35.66
N GLU A 442 -1.77 17.45 -36.46
CA GLU A 442 -1.38 16.12 -35.96
C GLU A 442 -0.10 16.17 -35.13
N ALA A 443 0.92 16.93 -35.55
CA ALA A 443 2.15 17.12 -34.80
C ALA A 443 1.90 17.84 -33.46
N ALA A 444 1.12 18.94 -33.48
CA ALA A 444 0.72 19.67 -32.29
C ALA A 444 -0.07 18.78 -31.31
N ALA A 445 -1.03 17.99 -31.80
CA ALA A 445 -1.78 17.04 -30.97
C ALA A 445 -0.90 15.94 -30.36
N VAL A 446 0.14 15.47 -31.07
CA VAL A 446 1.12 14.52 -30.54
C VAL A 446 2.00 15.16 -29.47
N GLU A 447 2.47 16.40 -29.68
CA GLU A 447 3.29 17.13 -28.71
C GLU A 447 2.50 17.43 -27.43
N LEU A 448 1.28 17.96 -27.54
CA LEU A 448 0.38 18.22 -26.41
C LEU A 448 0.04 16.95 -25.65
N LYS A 449 -0.19 15.83 -26.34
CA LYS A 449 -0.38 14.51 -25.70
C LYS A 449 0.88 14.04 -24.98
N GLY A 450 2.07 14.39 -25.46
CA GLY A 450 3.36 14.20 -24.79
C GLY A 450 3.49 15.04 -23.51
N LYS A 451 3.29 16.35 -23.62
CA LYS A 451 3.27 17.30 -22.48
C LYS A 451 2.26 16.88 -21.41
N LEU A 452 1.05 16.53 -21.81
CA LEU A 452 -0.01 16.06 -20.93
C LEU A 452 0.36 14.74 -20.21
N LYS A 453 1.06 13.82 -20.88
CA LYS A 453 1.54 12.58 -20.27
C LYS A 453 2.63 12.84 -19.22
N LEU A 454 3.53 13.80 -19.48
CA LEU A 454 4.53 14.27 -18.52
C LEU A 454 3.87 14.96 -17.32
N ALA A 455 3.00 15.96 -17.55
CA ALA A 455 2.28 16.67 -16.50
C ALA A 455 1.43 15.73 -15.62
N LYS A 456 0.77 14.72 -16.21
CA LYS A 456 0.04 13.68 -15.44
C LYS A 456 0.95 12.75 -14.64
N ALA A 457 2.18 12.51 -15.08
CA ALA A 457 3.18 11.78 -14.30
C ALA A 457 3.72 12.63 -13.13
N GLU A 458 3.91 13.93 -13.34
CA GLU A 458 4.35 14.89 -12.32
C GLU A 458 3.28 15.16 -11.25
N ALA A 459 2.01 15.35 -11.65
CA ALA A 459 0.89 15.47 -10.72
C ALA A 459 0.75 14.22 -9.82
N LYS A 460 0.88 13.01 -10.40
CA LYS A 460 0.95 11.75 -9.64
C LYS A 460 2.19 11.67 -8.73
N SER A 461 3.32 12.23 -9.13
CA SER A 461 4.54 12.29 -8.30
C SER A 461 4.38 13.25 -7.10
N ASN A 462 3.66 14.37 -7.29
CA ASN A 462 3.42 15.37 -6.24
C ASN A 462 2.40 14.89 -5.22
N SER A 463 1.32 14.20 -5.64
CA SER A 463 0.37 13.58 -4.70
C SER A 463 1.03 12.49 -3.84
N LEU A 464 1.91 11.67 -4.44
CA LEU A 464 2.70 10.62 -3.78
C LEU A 464 3.89 11.11 -2.92
N GLY A 465 4.05 12.43 -2.72
CA GLY A 465 5.00 12.96 -1.73
C GLY A 465 6.48 12.89 -2.18
N ARG A 466 6.75 13.20 -3.45
CA ARG A 466 8.10 13.44 -3.96
C ARG A 466 8.39 14.96 -3.94
N VAL A 467 9.23 15.40 -3.01
CA VAL A 467 9.70 16.79 -2.96
C VAL A 467 10.87 16.95 -3.95
N ARG A 468 10.83 17.99 -4.79
CA ARG A 468 11.96 18.42 -5.62
C ARG A 468 12.80 19.41 -4.81
N ALA A 469 14.13 19.26 -4.82
CA ALA A 469 15.04 20.23 -4.20
C ALA A 469 14.93 21.59 -4.92
N PRO A 470 15.10 22.72 -4.21
CA PRO A 470 15.07 24.03 -4.85
C PRO A 470 16.25 24.20 -5.80
N GLU A 471 15.99 24.80 -6.97
CA GLU A 471 17.05 25.17 -7.92
C GLU A 471 17.80 26.39 -7.37
N ALA A 472 19.12 26.25 -7.18
CA ALA A 472 19.98 27.33 -6.70
C ALA A 472 20.21 28.34 -7.84
N GLY A 473 19.48 29.45 -7.80
CA GLY A 473 19.65 30.57 -8.72
C GLY A 473 20.71 31.57 -8.26
N VAL A 474 21.53 32.01 -9.22
CA VAL A 474 22.26 33.29 -9.24
C VAL A 474 23.39 33.48 -8.21
N SER A 475 24.64 33.31 -8.68
CA SER A 475 25.73 34.23 -8.34
C SER A 475 26.51 34.59 -9.61
N ALA A 476 26.86 35.87 -9.73
CA ALA A 476 27.59 36.44 -10.86
C ALA A 476 29.13 36.19 -10.72
N PRO A 477 29.94 36.37 -11.78
CA PRO A 477 31.27 35.79 -11.84
C PRO A 477 32.33 36.64 -11.13
N VAL A 478 33.30 35.98 -10.50
CA VAL A 478 34.59 36.57 -10.15
C VAL A 478 35.71 35.65 -10.61
N SER A 479 36.61 36.24 -11.40
CA SER A 479 37.88 35.73 -11.92
C SER A 479 38.89 35.39 -10.78
N ASN A 480 40.04 34.74 -10.95
CA ASN A 480 40.83 34.42 -12.14
C ASN A 480 41.98 33.47 -11.74
N THR A 481 42.50 32.62 -12.65
CA THR A 481 43.93 32.15 -12.71
C THR A 481 44.51 31.36 -11.49
N VAL A 482 45.54 30.48 -11.55
CA VAL A 482 46.52 30.08 -12.58
C VAL A 482 47.24 28.75 -12.17
N ILE A 483 47.68 27.94 -13.16
CA ILE A 483 48.82 26.94 -13.18
C ILE A 483 48.96 25.92 -12.00
N GLY A 484 49.24 24.62 -12.21
CA GLY A 484 49.42 23.84 -13.45
C GLY A 484 50.15 22.50 -13.23
N SER A 485 50.57 21.86 -14.35
CA SER A 485 51.62 20.82 -14.44
C SER A 485 51.39 19.40 -13.85
N ALA A 486 50.81 18.50 -14.67
CA ALA A 486 51.47 17.37 -15.37
C ALA A 486 52.74 16.68 -14.79
N PRO A 487 53.17 15.47 -15.27
CA PRO A 487 52.43 14.31 -15.84
C PRO A 487 52.98 12.90 -15.44
N GLY A 488 52.35 11.81 -15.94
CA GLY A 488 53.12 10.76 -16.65
C GLY A 488 53.15 9.30 -16.15
N SER A 489 52.44 8.41 -16.87
CA SER A 489 52.89 7.11 -17.45
C SER A 489 51.64 6.28 -17.83
N ALA A 490 51.42 5.77 -19.06
CA ALA A 490 52.20 4.85 -19.90
C ALA A 490 52.42 3.49 -19.20
N ARG A 491 51.59 2.46 -19.36
CA ARG A 491 51.28 1.63 -20.57
C ARG A 491 50.07 0.70 -20.23
N LYS A 492 49.52 -0.23 -21.04
CA LYS A 492 49.92 -0.92 -22.30
C LYS A 492 48.64 -1.38 -23.07
N ARG A 493 48.78 -1.82 -24.33
CA ARG A 493 47.84 -2.67 -25.13
C ARG A 493 48.13 -4.17 -24.84
N ALA A 494 47.35 -5.22 -25.14
CA ALA A 494 46.03 -5.55 -25.76
C ALA A 494 45.80 -7.10 -25.44
N PRO A 495 44.95 -7.94 -26.09
CA PRO A 495 43.97 -7.73 -27.17
C PRO A 495 42.57 -8.40 -26.98
N SER A 496 41.78 -8.22 -28.03
CA SER A 496 40.43 -8.73 -28.35
C SER A 496 40.15 -10.22 -28.12
N GLY A 497 38.90 -10.51 -27.74
CA GLY A 497 38.18 -11.76 -28.03
C GLY A 497 36.71 -11.46 -28.31
N ALA A 498 36.33 -11.35 -29.58
CA ALA A 498 34.95 -11.05 -29.99
C ALA A 498 34.21 -12.33 -30.36
N ALA A 499 33.17 -12.68 -29.59
CA ALA A 499 32.19 -13.68 -29.96
C ALA A 499 30.91 -12.98 -30.45
N ARG A 500 30.53 -13.28 -31.70
CA ARG A 500 29.40 -12.71 -32.42
C ARG A 500 28.13 -13.47 -32.04
N VAL A 501 27.08 -12.78 -31.60
CA VAL A 501 25.72 -13.35 -31.48
C VAL A 501 24.77 -12.50 -32.30
N GLU A 502 23.88 -13.18 -33.02
CA GLU A 502 23.11 -12.63 -34.13
C GLU A 502 21.85 -11.90 -33.67
N SER A 503 21.42 -10.94 -34.50
CA SER A 503 20.14 -10.26 -34.33
C SER A 503 19.00 -11.08 -34.92
N SER A 504 17.95 -11.37 -34.15
CA SER A 504 16.67 -11.80 -34.70
C SER A 504 15.46 -11.12 -34.04
N SER A 505 14.57 -10.69 -34.95
CA SER A 505 13.16 -10.31 -34.83
C SER A 505 12.45 -10.25 -33.47
N SER A 506 11.63 -9.20 -33.36
CA SER A 506 10.57 -9.02 -32.37
C SER A 506 9.68 -10.26 -32.19
N ASN A 507 9.65 -10.81 -30.99
CA ASN A 507 8.62 -11.77 -30.59
C ASN A 507 8.13 -11.47 -29.17
N LYS A 508 6.81 -11.24 -29.00
CA LYS A 508 6.21 -10.89 -27.71
C LYS A 508 6.40 -12.07 -26.74
N HIS A 509 7.30 -11.92 -25.78
CA HIS A 509 7.58 -12.97 -24.80
C HIS A 509 6.34 -13.29 -23.94
N ARG A 510 5.60 -14.34 -24.29
CA ARG A 510 5.02 -15.22 -23.26
C ARG A 510 6.22 -15.77 -22.47
N ARG A 511 6.38 -15.36 -21.21
CA ARG A 511 7.36 -16.01 -20.33
C ARG A 511 6.86 -17.45 -20.11
N ARG A 512 7.58 -18.43 -20.67
CA ARG A 512 7.40 -19.84 -20.36
C ARG A 512 7.55 -19.99 -18.84
N ILE A 513 6.59 -20.62 -18.18
CA ILE A 513 6.73 -20.92 -16.75
C ILE A 513 7.82 -21.99 -16.64
N GLU A 514 8.85 -21.69 -15.84
CA GLU A 514 9.88 -22.65 -15.47
C GLU A 514 9.25 -23.75 -14.61
N ASP A 515 9.65 -25.01 -14.84
CA ASP A 515 9.14 -26.16 -14.10
C ASP A 515 9.37 -25.97 -12.58
N PRO A 516 8.30 -25.90 -11.77
CA PRO A 516 8.44 -25.68 -10.33
C PRO A 516 8.96 -26.91 -9.57
N LEU A 517 9.01 -28.09 -10.20
CA LEU A 517 9.46 -29.36 -9.62
C LEU A 517 10.84 -29.80 -10.14
N ALA A 518 11.48 -29.02 -11.01
CA ALA A 518 12.81 -29.32 -11.52
C ALA A 518 13.83 -29.45 -10.38
N GLY A 519 14.48 -30.61 -10.30
CA GLY A 519 15.47 -30.92 -9.25
C GLY A 519 14.89 -31.25 -7.87
N TRP A 520 13.57 -31.49 -7.75
CA TRP A 520 12.98 -32.03 -6.52
C TRP A 520 13.19 -33.55 -6.46
N GLU A 521 13.77 -34.01 -5.35
CA GLU A 521 13.82 -35.41 -4.93
C GLU A 521 12.99 -35.56 -3.65
N MET A 522 12.06 -36.52 -3.62
CA MET A 522 11.13 -36.71 -2.52
C MET A 522 10.98 -38.19 -2.19
N LEU A 523 11.07 -38.56 -0.91
CA LEU A 523 10.71 -39.91 -0.49
C LEU A 523 9.20 -40.12 -0.59
N ASP A 524 8.82 -41.20 -1.26
CA ASP A 524 7.49 -41.78 -1.24
C ASP A 524 7.21 -42.34 0.18
N PRO A 525 6.14 -41.89 0.87
CA PRO A 525 5.88 -42.26 2.26
C PRO A 525 5.43 -43.71 2.44
N ASP A 526 4.89 -44.35 1.39
CA ASP A 526 4.35 -45.71 1.45
C ASP A 526 5.40 -46.77 1.06
N THR A 527 6.33 -46.41 0.17
CA THR A 527 7.34 -47.34 -0.37
C THR A 527 8.77 -47.05 0.08
N GLY A 528 9.06 -45.84 0.57
CA GLY A 528 10.43 -45.40 0.93
C GLY A 528 11.34 -45.13 -0.27
N GLU A 529 10.81 -45.15 -1.49
CA GLU A 529 11.53 -44.88 -2.74
C GLU A 529 11.78 -43.37 -2.90
N THR A 530 12.98 -42.97 -3.35
CA THR A 530 13.24 -41.57 -3.75
C THR A 530 12.71 -41.34 -5.17
N LEU A 531 11.71 -40.48 -5.29
CA LEU A 531 11.06 -40.11 -6.55
C LEU A 531 11.46 -38.72 -7.00
N THR A 532 11.39 -38.45 -8.30
CA THR A 532 11.39 -37.07 -8.80
C THR A 532 10.11 -36.36 -8.38
N GLY A 533 10.14 -35.03 -8.28
CA GLY A 533 8.95 -34.24 -7.91
C GLY A 533 7.71 -34.57 -8.75
N HIS A 534 7.85 -34.76 -10.06
CA HIS A 534 6.73 -35.16 -10.93
C HIS A 534 6.11 -36.52 -10.58
N GLU A 535 6.95 -37.52 -10.30
CA GLU A 535 6.50 -38.87 -9.96
C GLU A 535 5.84 -38.89 -8.58
N TRP A 536 6.42 -38.18 -7.61
CA TRP A 536 5.86 -38.03 -6.28
C TRP A 536 4.48 -37.37 -6.32
N VAL A 537 4.30 -36.32 -7.12
CA VAL A 537 3.00 -35.64 -7.29
C VAL A 537 1.98 -36.51 -8.06
N LYS A 538 2.42 -37.38 -8.97
CA LYS A 538 1.54 -38.35 -9.63
C LYS A 538 1.02 -39.43 -8.68
N ARG A 539 1.85 -39.89 -7.72
CA ARG A 539 1.43 -40.85 -6.69
C ARG A 539 0.63 -40.21 -5.54
N ASN A 540 0.99 -38.98 -5.13
CA ASN A 540 0.45 -38.29 -3.95
C ASN A 540 -0.21 -36.93 -4.28
N PRO A 541 -1.19 -36.86 -5.21
CA PRO A 541 -1.73 -35.59 -5.70
C PRO A 541 -2.44 -34.77 -4.61
N ASP A 542 -3.18 -35.43 -3.72
CA ASP A 542 -3.91 -34.78 -2.63
C ASP A 542 -2.98 -34.25 -1.54
N GLU A 543 -1.94 -35.01 -1.16
CA GLU A 543 -0.94 -34.51 -0.21
C GLU A 543 -0.17 -33.33 -0.80
N PHE A 544 0.21 -33.40 -2.09
CA PHE A 544 0.86 -32.28 -2.77
C PHE A 544 -0.01 -31.02 -2.78
N ALA A 545 -1.31 -31.16 -3.10
CA ALA A 545 -2.27 -30.06 -3.10
C ALA A 545 -2.47 -29.45 -1.70
N GLN A 546 -2.45 -30.27 -0.64
CA GLN A 546 -2.62 -29.81 0.74
C GLN A 546 -1.35 -29.16 1.30
N ARG A 547 -0.18 -29.78 1.09
CA ARG A 547 1.11 -29.43 1.71
C ARG A 547 1.86 -28.34 0.95
N TYR A 548 1.75 -28.30 -0.39
CA TYR A 548 2.50 -27.39 -1.26
C TYR A 548 1.60 -26.48 -2.11
N LYS A 549 0.50 -25.97 -1.54
CA LYS A 549 -0.55 -25.15 -2.19
C LYS A 549 -0.06 -24.09 -3.21
N LYS A 550 1.06 -23.42 -2.90
CA LYS A 550 1.66 -22.37 -3.75
C LYS A 550 2.30 -22.95 -5.01
N ASP A 551 2.98 -24.07 -4.87
CA ASP A 551 3.72 -24.73 -5.93
C ASP A 551 2.81 -25.67 -6.72
N HIS A 552 1.80 -26.28 -6.09
CA HIS A 552 0.67 -26.93 -6.76
C HIS A 552 -0.02 -26.00 -7.76
N LYS A 553 -0.30 -24.74 -7.39
CA LYS A 553 -0.88 -23.75 -8.32
C LYS A 553 0.07 -23.42 -9.49
N ARG A 554 1.37 -23.36 -9.25
CA ARG A 554 2.38 -23.17 -10.32
C ARG A 554 2.51 -24.39 -11.21
N TYR A 555 2.42 -25.57 -10.63
CA TYR A 555 2.50 -26.86 -11.30
C TYR A 555 1.33 -27.07 -12.25
N LEU A 556 0.09 -26.78 -11.82
CA LEU A 556 -1.07 -26.77 -12.72
C LEU A 556 -0.94 -25.73 -13.85
N GLN A 557 -0.29 -24.59 -13.60
CA GLN A 557 -0.02 -23.57 -14.63
C GLN A 557 1.11 -23.96 -15.59
N TYR A 558 2.06 -24.78 -15.13
CA TYR A 558 3.11 -25.39 -15.94
C TYR A 558 2.52 -26.49 -16.83
N LEU A 559 1.74 -27.42 -16.25
CA LEU A 559 1.03 -28.48 -16.98
C LEU A 559 0.10 -27.92 -18.06
N ALA A 560 -0.61 -26.82 -17.79
CA ALA A 560 -1.43 -26.12 -18.80
C ALA A 560 -0.63 -25.36 -19.88
N GLN A 561 0.70 -25.45 -19.89
CA GLN A 561 1.61 -24.84 -20.87
C GLN A 561 2.61 -25.82 -21.51
N SER A 562 2.81 -27.00 -20.91
CA SER A 562 3.39 -28.17 -21.56
C SER A 562 2.32 -28.91 -22.35
N ASP A 563 2.68 -29.53 -23.48
CA ASP A 563 1.75 -30.40 -24.23
C ASP A 563 1.54 -31.78 -23.56
N ASP A 564 2.04 -31.97 -22.33
CA ASP A 564 1.82 -33.13 -21.46
C ASP A 564 0.46 -33.04 -20.73
N LEU A 565 -0.60 -33.51 -21.39
CA LEU A 565 -1.95 -33.73 -20.83
C LEU A 565 -2.45 -35.15 -21.14
#